data_AF-A0A2V7TNM9-F1
#
_entry.id   AF-A0A2V7TNM9-F1
#
_cell.length_a   1.000
_cell.length_b   1.000
_cell.length_c   1.000
_cell.angle_alpha   90.00
_cell.angle_beta   90.00
_cell.angle_gamma   90.00
#
_symmetry.space_group_name_H-M   'P 1'
#
loop_
_entity.id
_entity.type
_entity.pdbx_description
1 polymer ?
#
loop_
_entity_poly.entity_id
_entity_poly.type
_entity_poly.pdbx_seq_one_letter_code
_entity_poly.pdbx_strand_id
1 'polypeptide(L)'
;RSAIRDGRPEVVWGAGPIGKGWSRALQARGHSVAAFVEVDRRKIGLRIHGARVVDVATAASLAGDLHLAAVGRPGARARIRAAARRLGLREGEDLVAVA
;
A
#
# COMPACT_ATOMS: atom_id res chain seq x y z
N ARG A 1 15.89 -4.47 -11.74
CA ARG A 1 15.64 -3.08 -11.28
C ARG A 1 14.84 -3.17 -9.99
N SER A 2 15.28 -2.54 -8.89
CA SER A 2 14.45 -2.46 -7.68
C SER A 2 13.20 -1.62 -7.96
N ALA A 3 12.04 -2.05 -7.47
CA ALA A 3 10.80 -1.27 -7.58
C ALA A 3 10.80 -0.06 -6.64
N ILE A 4 11.47 -0.20 -5.48
CA ILE A 4 11.68 0.86 -4.50
C ILE A 4 12.74 1.82 -5.03
N ARG A 5 12.47 3.12 -4.94
CA ARG A 5 13.31 4.20 -5.43
C ARG A 5 13.48 5.26 -4.35
N ASP A 6 14.67 5.83 -4.25
CA ASP A 6 14.94 6.89 -3.28
C ASP A 6 14.00 8.09 -3.50
N GLY A 7 13.44 8.60 -2.40
CA GLY A 7 12.54 9.75 -2.41
C GLY A 7 11.11 9.48 -2.90
N ARG A 8 10.76 8.25 -3.31
CA ARG A 8 9.38 7.86 -3.66
C ARG A 8 8.71 7.23 -2.44
N PRO A 9 7.69 7.84 -1.83
CA PRO A 9 6.98 7.25 -0.71
C PRO A 9 6.28 5.94 -1.09
N GLU A 10 6.03 5.10 -0.08
CA GLU A 10 5.34 3.83 -0.24
C GLU A 10 3.91 3.87 0.31
N VAL A 11 3.01 3.17 -0.38
CA VAL A 11 1.61 2.99 0.02
C VAL A 11 1.34 1.51 0.23
N VAL A 12 0.96 1.13 1.44
CA VAL A 12 0.77 -0.29 1.79
C VAL A 12 -0.71 -0.66 1.73
N TRP A 13 -1.09 -1.54 0.82
CA TRP A 13 -2.45 -2.06 0.75
C TRP A 13 -2.65 -3.18 1.78
N GLY A 14 -3.50 -2.91 2.77
CA GLY A 14 -3.83 -3.77 3.90
C GLY A 14 -3.14 -3.33 5.20
N ALA A 15 -3.93 -3.00 6.23
CA ALA A 15 -3.43 -2.67 7.56
C ALA A 15 -3.52 -3.88 8.53
N GLY A 16 -3.25 -5.08 8.01
CA GLY A 16 -3.14 -6.33 8.77
C GLY A 16 -1.71 -6.61 9.24
N PRO A 17 -1.45 -7.77 9.87
CA PRO A 17 -0.10 -8.13 10.34
C PRO A 17 0.98 -8.03 9.26
N ILE A 18 0.68 -8.50 8.04
CA ILE A 18 1.60 -8.48 6.90
C ILE A 18 1.94 -7.03 6.49
N GLY A 19 0.93 -6.19 6.23
CA GLY A 19 1.15 -4.79 5.86
C GLY A 19 1.85 -4.00 6.97
N LYS A 20 1.50 -4.23 8.24
CA LYS A 20 2.21 -3.64 9.38
C LYS A 20 3.68 -4.08 9.43
N GLY A 21 3.98 -5.34 9.12
CA GLY A 21 5.34 -5.85 9.00
C GLY A 21 6.13 -5.13 7.91
N TRP A 22 5.55 -5.00 6.71
CA TRP A 22 6.15 -4.25 5.60
C TRP A 22 6.42 -2.78 5.96
N SER A 23 5.45 -2.11 6.58
CA SER A 23 5.62 -0.72 7.01
C SER A 23 6.80 -0.54 7.97
N ARG A 24 6.99 -1.45 8.95
CA ARG A 24 8.15 -1.40 9.84
C ARG A 24 9.45 -1.65 9.09
N ALA A 25 9.48 -2.64 8.20
CA ALA A 25 10.67 -3.02 7.43
C ALA A 25 11.15 -1.91 6.48
N LEU A 26 10.21 -1.17 5.89
CA LEU A 26 10.46 0.02 5.07
C LEU A 26 11.02 1.17 5.92
N GLN A 27 10.34 1.52 7.00
CA GLN A 27 10.77 2.62 7.89
C GLN A 27 12.14 2.34 8.52
N ALA A 28 12.43 1.09 8.90
CA ALA A 28 13.75 0.68 9.42
C ALA A 28 14.89 0.85 8.39
N ARG A 29 14.54 0.96 7.10
CA ARG A 29 15.48 1.20 5.99
C ARG A 29 15.46 2.66 5.51
N GLY A 30 14.76 3.56 6.21
CA GLY A 30 14.67 4.98 5.87
C GLY A 30 13.60 5.33 4.84
N HIS A 31 12.77 4.36 4.43
CA HIS A 31 11.68 4.61 3.49
C HIS A 31 10.43 5.16 4.18
N SER A 32 9.70 6.04 3.50
CA SER A 32 8.55 6.75 4.06
C SER A 32 7.22 6.11 3.62
N VAL A 33 6.50 5.54 4.58
CA VAL A 33 5.15 5.03 4.31
C VAL A 33 4.15 6.19 4.37
N ALA A 34 3.64 6.61 3.21
CA ALA A 34 2.67 7.70 3.10
C ALA A 34 1.30 7.31 3.65
N ALA A 35 0.86 6.08 3.35
CA ALA A 35 -0.47 5.61 3.75
C ALA A 35 -0.59 4.08 3.80
N PHE A 36 -1.61 3.61 4.53
CA PHE A 36 -2.22 2.30 4.35
C PHE A 36 -3.54 2.44 3.58
N VAL A 37 -3.78 1.55 2.61
CA VAL A 37 -5.08 1.42 1.94
C VAL A 37 -5.86 0.27 2.57
N GLU A 38 -7.10 0.50 3.00
CA GLU A 38 -7.87 -0.46 3.77
C GLU A 38 -9.37 -0.45 3.43
N VAL A 39 -10.06 -1.56 3.69
CA VAL A 39 -11.51 -1.71 3.48
C VAL A 39 -12.28 -1.81 4.80
N ASP A 40 -11.62 -2.17 5.91
CA ASP A 40 -12.24 -2.10 7.24
C ASP A 40 -12.51 -0.64 7.62
N ARG A 41 -13.80 -0.25 7.58
CA ARG A 41 -14.28 1.10 7.90
C ARG A 41 -13.87 1.59 9.28
N ARG A 42 -13.62 0.69 10.23
CA ARG A 42 -13.17 1.06 11.58
C ARG A 42 -11.70 1.51 11.61
N LYS A 43 -10.92 1.17 10.59
CA LYS A 43 -9.51 1.56 10.50
C LYS A 43 -9.31 2.81 9.66
N ILE A 44 -10.19 3.10 8.71
CA ILE A 44 -10.11 4.29 7.86
C ILE A 44 -10.17 5.55 8.74
N GLY A 45 -9.27 6.50 8.50
CA GLY A 45 -9.10 7.72 9.31
C GLY A 45 -8.12 7.58 10.47
N LEU A 46 -7.70 6.37 10.84
CA LEU A 46 -6.67 6.17 11.86
C LEU A 46 -5.26 6.50 11.34
N ARG A 47 -4.30 6.55 12.26
CA ARG A 47 -2.86 6.50 11.95
C ARG A 47 -2.25 5.20 12.46
N ILE A 48 -1.45 4.54 11.63
CA ILE A 48 -0.72 3.31 11.97
C ILE A 48 0.74 3.54 11.60
N HIS A 49 1.66 3.35 12.56
CA HIS A 49 3.10 3.60 12.38
C HIS A 49 3.38 4.99 11.78
N GLY A 50 2.63 6.00 12.20
CA GLY A 50 2.73 7.36 11.69
C GLY A 50 2.07 7.61 10.33
N ALA A 51 1.69 6.59 9.56
CA ALA A 51 1.02 6.73 8.26
C ALA A 51 -0.51 6.81 8.40
N ARG A 52 -1.18 7.56 7.53
CA ARG A 52 -2.65 7.63 7.49
C ARG A 52 -3.26 6.35 6.93
N VAL A 53 -4.43 5.95 7.42
CA VAL A 53 -5.20 4.84 6.86
C VAL A 53 -6.33 5.42 6.01
N VAL A 54 -6.33 5.14 4.72
CA VAL A 54 -7.27 5.67 3.74
C VAL A 54 -8.06 4.55 3.08
N ASP A 55 -9.19 4.91 2.47
CA ASP A 55 -9.95 3.98 1.64
C ASP A 55 -9.31 3.75 0.26
N VAL A 56 -9.87 2.81 -0.49
CA VAL A 56 -9.39 2.45 -1.83
C VAL A 56 -9.50 3.61 -2.82
N ALA A 57 -10.55 4.42 -2.76
CA ALA A 57 -10.74 5.52 -3.70
C ALA A 57 -9.66 6.61 -3.53
N THR A 58 -9.29 6.88 -2.28
CA THR A 58 -8.23 7.84 -1.92
C THR A 58 -6.86 7.38 -2.44
N ALA A 59 -6.65 6.09 -2.74
CA ALA A 59 -5.38 5.63 -3.29
C ALA A 59 -5.05 6.26 -4.65
N ALA A 60 -6.05 6.76 -5.40
CA ALA A 60 -5.80 7.49 -6.65
C ALA A 60 -5.09 8.84 -6.45
N SER A 61 -5.30 9.52 -5.32
CA SER A 61 -4.59 10.78 -5.02
C SER A 61 -3.14 10.58 -4.60
N LEU A 62 -2.72 9.32 -4.47
CA LEU A 62 -1.36 8.88 -4.21
C LEU A 62 -0.69 8.32 -5.47
N ALA A 63 -1.28 8.56 -6.65
CA ALA A 63 -0.65 8.22 -7.92
C ALA A 63 0.73 8.90 -8.01
N GLY A 64 1.77 8.11 -8.23
CA GLY A 64 3.18 8.55 -8.17
C GLY A 64 3.97 7.90 -7.03
N ASP A 65 3.31 7.42 -5.97
CA ASP A 65 3.92 6.60 -4.92
C ASP A 65 4.06 5.13 -5.36
N LEU A 66 4.89 4.35 -4.68
CA LEU A 66 4.97 2.90 -4.92
C LEU A 66 3.94 2.17 -4.04
N HIS A 67 2.99 1.49 -4.67
CA HIS A 67 1.98 0.72 -3.97
C HIS A 67 2.43 -0.74 -3.74
N LEU A 68 2.32 -1.21 -2.51
CA LEU A 68 2.64 -2.58 -2.11
C LEU A 68 1.36 -3.34 -1.78
N ALA A 69 1.04 -4.39 -2.54
CA ALA A 69 -0.03 -5.32 -2.21
C ALA A 69 0.44 -6.30 -1.13
N ALA A 70 0.26 -5.94 0.15
CA ALA A 70 0.77 -6.63 1.32
C ALA A 70 -0.34 -7.41 2.06
N VAL A 71 -0.91 -8.43 1.40
CA VAL A 71 -2.07 -9.18 1.90
C VAL A 71 -1.88 -10.70 1.83
N GLY A 72 -2.30 -11.40 2.88
CA GLY A 72 -2.20 -12.86 2.97
C GLY A 72 -3.50 -13.62 2.80
N ARG A 73 -4.64 -12.93 2.62
CA ARG A 73 -5.93 -13.62 2.44
C ARG A 73 -6.08 -14.14 1.00
N PRO A 74 -6.54 -15.39 0.80
CA PRO A 74 -6.84 -15.91 -0.54
C PRO A 74 -7.73 -14.95 -1.34
N GLY A 75 -7.39 -14.73 -2.61
CA GLY A 75 -8.11 -13.83 -3.51
C GLY A 75 -7.93 -12.33 -3.25
N ALA A 76 -7.31 -11.91 -2.14
CA ALA A 76 -7.13 -10.49 -1.83
C ALA A 76 -6.23 -9.78 -2.86
N ARG A 77 -5.15 -10.44 -3.32
CA ARG A 77 -4.27 -9.88 -4.35
C ARG A 77 -5.00 -9.57 -5.66
N ALA A 78 -5.84 -10.50 -6.12
CA ALA A 78 -6.63 -10.30 -7.34
C ALA A 78 -7.58 -9.10 -7.20
N ARG A 79 -8.21 -8.95 -6.03
CA ARG A 79 -9.07 -7.79 -5.73
C ARG A 79 -8.28 -6.47 -5.72
N ILE A 80 -7.08 -6.46 -5.12
CA ILE A 80 -6.20 -5.28 -5.12
C ILE A 80 -5.78 -4.93 -6.55
N ARG A 81 -5.32 -5.89 -7.35
CA ARG A 81 -4.95 -5.64 -8.76
C ARG A 81 -6.13 -5.06 -9.56
N ALA A 82 -7.33 -5.62 -9.38
CA ALA A 82 -8.53 -5.12 -10.04
C ALA A 82 -8.95 -3.72 -9.57
N ALA A 83 -8.70 -3.38 -8.31
CA ALA A 83 -8.93 -2.03 -7.78
C ALA A 83 -7.88 -1.04 -8.33
N ALA A 84 -6.60 -1.38 -8.21
CA ALA A 84 -5.48 -0.59 -8.72
C ALA A 84 -5.64 -0.25 -10.21
N ARG A 85 -6.00 -1.24 -11.03
CA ARG A 85 -6.29 -1.03 -12.46
C ARG A 85 -7.42 -0.03 -12.70
N ARG A 86 -8.48 -0.06 -11.89
CA ARG A 86 -9.59 0.91 -11.98
C ARG A 86 -9.19 2.32 -11.58
N LEU A 87 -8.14 2.45 -10.76
CA LEU A 87 -7.56 3.73 -10.36
C LEU A 87 -6.43 4.19 -11.29
N GLY A 88 -6.16 3.46 -12.39
CA GLY A 88 -5.11 3.80 -13.35
C GLY A 88 -3.69 3.39 -12.94
N LEU A 89 -3.52 2.65 -11.84
CA LEU A 89 -2.22 2.17 -11.38
C LEU A 89 -1.78 0.93 -12.17
N ARG A 90 -0.54 0.95 -12.68
CA ARG A 90 0.01 -0.13 -13.52
C ARG A 90 0.73 -1.16 -12.67
N GLU A 91 0.37 -2.43 -12.84
CA GLU A 91 1.05 -3.52 -12.16
C GLU A 91 2.49 -3.66 -12.67
N GLY A 92 3.44 -3.86 -11.75
CA GLY A 92 4.88 -3.92 -12.05
C GLY A 92 5.60 -2.57 -12.09
N GLU A 93 4.86 -1.46 -12.15
CA GLU A 93 5.42 -0.10 -12.15
C GLU A 93 4.96 0.73 -10.95
N ASP A 94 3.65 0.78 -10.74
CA ASP A 94 3.00 1.56 -9.68
C ASP A 94 2.56 0.66 -8.54
N LEU A 95 2.22 -0.60 -8.82
CA LEU A 95 1.83 -1.61 -7.84
C LEU A 95 2.72 -2.86 -7.95
N VAL A 96 3.27 -3.31 -6.83
CA VAL A 96 3.98 -4.60 -6.72
C VAL A 96 3.37 -5.48 -5.63
N ALA A 97 3.28 -6.79 -5.91
CA ALA A 97 2.87 -7.78 -4.93
C ALA A 97 4.07 -8.21 -4.07
N VAL A 98 3.90 -8.22 -2.75
CA VAL A 98 5.01 -8.42 -1.80
C VAL A 98 4.76 -9.51 -0.75
N ALA A 99 3.57 -10.09 -0.72
CA ALA A 99 3.19 -11.16 0.21
C ALA A 99 1.93 -11.85 -0.27
#